data_AF-A0A164DUZ8-F1
#
_entry.id   AF-A0A164DUZ8-F1
#
_cell.length_a   1.000
_cell.length_b   1.000
_cell.length_c   1.000
_cell.angle_alpha   90.00
_cell.angle_beta   90.00
_cell.angle_gamma   90.00
#
_symmetry.space_group_name_H-M   'P 1'
#
loop_
_entity.id
_entity.type
_entity.pdbx_description
1 polymer ?
#
loop_
_entity_poly.entity_id
_entity_poly.type
_entity_poly.pdbx_seq_one_letter_code
_entity_poly.pdbx_strand_id
1 'polypeptide(L)'
;VSFVNKVVSSKCSKCCKCCKVKMSDKAIPVRVAVRIRPLVPKEITEGSQHFITKVLNQPQVTVKGSTEAFTYDYVFGPEESQIQVYETAVMKIVGKIFKGYNVTILVYGQTGSGKTFSMGTADMVSTTSAVLSDNSGIIQRAVKDLFHKMDEDASLTFDINVSFLELYMEKVYDLLSKSRNEEVDIREDPKNG
;
A
#
# COMPACT_ATOMS: atom_id res chain seq x y z
N VAL A 1 -4.38 -15.16 -1.66
CA VAL A 1 -3.05 -14.54 -1.82
C VAL A 1 -3.10 -13.16 -1.19
N SER A 2 -2.73 -13.11 0.09
CA SER A 2 -2.56 -11.87 0.85
C SER A 2 -1.12 -11.44 0.62
N PHE A 3 -0.89 -10.44 -0.23
CA PHE A 3 0.44 -9.87 -0.36
C PHE A 3 0.65 -8.91 0.82
N VAL A 4 1.39 -9.39 1.82
CA VAL A 4 1.87 -8.55 2.92
C VAL A 4 3.19 -7.94 2.44
N ASN A 5 3.12 -6.74 1.86
CA ASN A 5 4.33 -5.97 1.58
C ASN A 5 4.59 -5.03 2.77
N LYS A 6 5.39 -5.52 3.71
CA LYS A 6 6.04 -4.80 4.83
C LYS A 6 7.55 -5.05 4.60
N VAL A 7 8.51 -4.15 4.73
CA VAL A 7 8.72 -2.95 5.56
C VAL A 7 9.71 -2.06 4.78
N VAL A 8 9.47 -0.76 4.66
CA VAL A 8 10.57 0.22 4.48
C VAL A 8 10.92 0.71 5.86
N SER A 9 12.05 0.24 6.41
CA SER A 9 12.58 0.70 7.70
C SER A 9 13.73 1.64 7.38
N SER A 10 13.48 2.95 7.41
CA SER A 10 14.54 3.95 7.41
C SER A 10 15.04 4.14 8.84
N LYS A 11 16.26 3.68 9.14
CA LYS A 11 16.94 4.09 10.37
C LYS A 11 17.84 5.30 10.03
N CYS A 12 17.60 6.42 10.72
CA CYS A 12 18.49 7.59 10.64
C CYS A 12 19.66 7.36 11.61
N SER A 13 20.85 7.09 11.07
CA SER A 13 22.02 6.64 11.85
C SER A 13 22.76 7.75 12.60
N LYS A 14 22.42 9.04 12.42
CA LYS A 14 23.13 10.17 13.06
C LYS A 14 22.32 11.10 13.96
N CYS A 15 21.06 10.80 14.25
CA CYS A 15 20.19 11.72 15.00
C CYS A 15 19.83 11.23 16.43
N CYS A 16 20.83 10.90 17.26
CA CYS A 16 20.60 10.52 18.67
C CYS A 16 20.12 11.68 19.57
N LYS A 17 19.89 12.90 19.05
CA LYS A 17 19.44 14.05 19.86
C LYS A 17 18.22 14.84 19.36
N CYS A 18 17.75 14.67 18.12
CA CYS A 18 16.61 15.46 17.60
C CYS A 18 15.25 14.72 17.62
N CYS A 19 15.23 13.38 17.66
CA CYS A 19 13.99 12.60 17.60
C CYS A 19 13.32 12.37 18.97
N LYS A 20 13.25 13.38 19.83
CA LYS A 20 12.28 13.35 20.95
C LYS A 20 10.89 13.64 20.39
N VAL A 21 10.34 12.70 19.63
CA VAL A 21 8.93 12.73 19.25
C VAL A 21 8.14 12.54 20.54
N LYS A 22 7.52 13.63 21.04
CA LYS A 22 6.50 13.53 22.08
C LYS A 22 5.37 12.68 21.50
N MET A 23 5.34 11.39 21.84
CA MET A 23 4.17 10.57 21.60
C MET A 23 3.03 11.14 22.43
N SER A 24 2.01 11.69 21.78
CA SER A 24 0.73 11.90 22.44
C SER A 24 0.09 10.54 22.66
N ASP A 25 -0.41 10.25 23.86
CA ASP A 25 -1.11 9.01 24.25
C ASP A 25 -2.43 8.74 23.49
N LYS A 26 -2.66 9.39 22.34
CA LYS A 26 -3.83 9.15 21.50
C LYS A 26 -3.57 7.95 20.60
N ALA A 27 -4.34 6.89 20.81
CA ALA A 27 -4.44 5.77 19.89
C ALA A 27 -4.83 6.29 18.49
N ILE A 28 -4.01 5.97 17.48
CA ILE A 28 -4.28 6.33 16.08
C ILE A 28 -5.08 5.17 15.47
N PRO A 29 -6.34 5.36 15.06
CA PRO A 29 -7.13 4.28 14.48
C PRO A 29 -6.55 3.84 13.13
N VAL A 30 -6.80 2.58 12.79
CA VAL A 30 -6.53 2.04 11.44
C VAL A 30 -7.43 2.77 10.46
N ARG A 31 -6.85 3.22 9.34
CA ARG A 31 -7.61 3.84 8.24
C ARG A 31 -7.96 2.81 7.19
N VAL A 32 -9.17 2.92 6.65
CA VAL A 32 -9.71 2.00 5.65
C VAL A 32 -10.07 2.77 4.39
N ALA A 33 -9.51 2.33 3.27
CA ALA A 33 -9.86 2.80 1.94
C ALA A 33 -10.55 1.69 1.16
N VAL A 34 -11.73 1.98 0.60
CA VAL A 34 -12.46 1.06 -0.28
C VAL A 34 -12.25 1.48 -1.72
N ARG A 35 -11.92 0.53 -2.59
CA ARG A 35 -11.77 0.74 -4.03
C ARG A 35 -12.67 -0.21 -4.80
N ILE A 36 -13.58 0.36 -5.58
CA ILE A 36 -14.47 -0.36 -6.49
C ILE A 36 -13.74 -0.40 -7.84
N ARG A 37 -13.44 -1.60 -8.34
CA ARG A 37 -12.83 -1.73 -9.67
C ARG A 37 -13.88 -1.60 -10.79
N PRO A 38 -13.49 -1.17 -12.00
CA PRO A 38 -14.32 -1.35 -13.20
C PRO A 38 -14.70 -2.81 -13.42
N LEU A 39 -15.85 -3.02 -14.07
CA LEU A 39 -16.23 -4.34 -14.58
C LEU A 39 -15.22 -4.80 -15.63
N VAL A 40 -14.82 -6.08 -15.58
CA VAL A 40 -13.97 -6.65 -16.63
C VAL A 40 -14.81 -6.96 -17.87
N PRO A 41 -14.22 -6.99 -19.09
CA PRO A 41 -14.97 -7.22 -20.32
C PRO A 41 -15.87 -8.47 -20.28
N LYS A 42 -15.41 -9.55 -19.65
CA LYS A 42 -16.20 -10.78 -19.46
C LYS A 42 -17.49 -10.53 -18.66
N GLU A 43 -17.41 -9.75 -17.57
CA GLU A 43 -18.56 -9.40 -16.73
C GLU A 43 -19.57 -8.54 -17.51
N ILE A 44 -19.08 -7.62 -18.34
CA ILE A 44 -19.92 -6.77 -19.19
C ILE A 44 -20.67 -7.63 -20.24
N THR A 45 -19.97 -8.55 -20.90
CA THR A 45 -20.58 -9.48 -21.89
C THR A 45 -21.63 -10.38 -21.24
N GLU A 46 -21.42 -10.78 -19.99
CA GLU A 46 -22.37 -11.57 -19.20
C GLU A 46 -23.55 -10.73 -18.65
N GLY A 47 -23.58 -9.42 -18.91
CA GLY A 47 -24.65 -8.52 -18.46
C GLY A 47 -24.58 -8.17 -16.96
N SER A 48 -23.42 -8.37 -16.33
CA SER A 48 -23.22 -8.01 -14.93
C SER A 48 -23.29 -6.50 -14.75
N GLN A 49 -23.78 -6.06 -13.58
CA GLN A 49 -23.88 -4.65 -13.21
C GLN A 49 -23.12 -4.40 -11.92
N HIS A 50 -22.70 -3.14 -11.70
CA HIS A 50 -22.15 -2.73 -10.43
C HIS A 50 -23.20 -2.88 -9.31
N PHE A 51 -22.93 -3.81 -8.39
CA PHE A 51 -23.78 -4.04 -7.22
C PHE A 51 -23.41 -3.13 -6.05
N ILE A 52 -22.20 -2.58 -6.05
CA ILE A 52 -21.71 -1.62 -5.06
C ILE A 52 -21.43 -0.31 -5.81
N THR A 53 -21.95 0.79 -5.28
CA THR A 53 -21.79 2.13 -5.86
C THR A 53 -21.25 3.10 -4.81
N LYS A 54 -20.40 4.03 -5.25
CA LYS A 54 -19.92 5.14 -4.43
C LYS A 54 -21.00 6.22 -4.34
N VAL A 55 -21.23 6.75 -3.15
CA VAL A 55 -22.07 7.93 -2.95
C VAL A 55 -21.30 9.18 -3.38
N LEU A 56 -21.92 10.03 -4.19
CA LEU A 56 -21.26 11.24 -4.70
C LEU A 56 -20.88 12.18 -3.54
N ASN A 57 -19.64 12.68 -3.56
CA ASN A 57 -19.08 13.61 -2.56
C ASN A 57 -19.08 13.11 -1.11
N GLN A 58 -19.28 11.81 -0.88
CA GLN A 58 -19.23 11.20 0.46
C GLN A 58 -18.31 9.98 0.42
N PRO A 59 -17.57 9.70 1.51
CA PRO A 59 -16.76 8.50 1.60
C PRO A 59 -17.64 7.30 2.00
N GLN A 60 -18.72 7.09 1.25
CA GLN A 60 -19.71 6.05 1.50
C GLN A 60 -19.92 5.16 0.28
N VAL A 61 -20.24 3.89 0.55
CA VAL A 61 -20.70 2.92 -0.45
C VAL A 61 -22.10 2.43 -0.12
N THR A 62 -22.89 2.22 -1.15
CA THR A 62 -24.24 1.64 -1.05
C THR A 62 -24.30 0.34 -1.83
N VAL A 63 -25.09 -0.60 -1.32
CA VAL A 63 -25.33 -1.89 -1.97
C VAL A 63 -26.67 -1.84 -2.70
N LYS A 64 -26.70 -2.22 -3.98
CA LYS A 64 -27.91 -2.20 -4.81
C LYS A 64 -29.00 -3.07 -4.17
N GLY A 65 -30.19 -2.48 -3.97
CA GLY A 65 -31.31 -3.16 -3.32
C GLY A 65 -31.29 -3.14 -1.79
N SER A 66 -30.28 -2.50 -1.18
CA SER A 66 -30.24 -2.20 0.25
C SER A 66 -30.40 -0.69 0.49
N THR A 67 -30.98 -0.33 1.63
CA THR A 67 -31.00 1.05 2.14
C THR A 67 -29.77 1.38 2.97
N GLU A 68 -28.90 0.39 3.24
CA GLU A 68 -27.71 0.56 4.06
C GLU A 68 -26.58 1.24 3.28
N ALA A 69 -25.91 2.18 3.96
CA ALA A 69 -24.71 2.84 3.49
C ALA A 69 -23.56 2.60 4.48
N PHE A 70 -22.39 2.25 3.98
CA PHE A 70 -21.19 2.00 4.77
C PHE A 70 -20.21 3.15 4.58
N THR A 71 -19.74 3.74 5.68
CA THR A 71 -18.81 4.87 5.68
C THR A 71 -17.38 4.40 5.96
N TYR A 72 -16.42 4.93 5.20
CA TYR A 72 -15.00 4.64 5.33
C TYR A 72 -14.19 5.94 5.37
N ASP A 73 -12.87 5.87 5.57
CA ASP A 73 -12.02 7.06 5.47
C ASP A 73 -11.93 7.55 4.02
N TYR A 74 -11.87 6.61 3.07
CA TYR A 74 -11.77 6.88 1.65
C TYR A 74 -12.59 5.89 0.84
N VAL A 75 -13.29 6.37 -0.18
CA VAL A 75 -14.01 5.55 -1.16
C VAL A 75 -13.63 5.99 -2.56
N PHE A 76 -13.14 5.05 -3.35
CA PHE A 76 -12.77 5.21 -4.75
C PHE A 76 -13.70 4.36 -5.60
N GLY A 77 -14.37 5.00 -6.55
CA GLY A 77 -15.14 4.35 -7.59
C GLY A 77 -14.26 3.76 -8.71
N PRO A 78 -14.91 3.26 -9.77
CA PRO A 78 -14.24 2.65 -10.93
C PRO A 78 -13.37 3.61 -11.74
N GLU A 79 -13.76 4.89 -11.79
CA GLU A 79 -13.11 5.91 -12.64
C GLU A 79 -11.84 6.47 -11.99
N GLU A 80 -11.63 6.20 -10.70
CA GLU A 80 -10.48 6.73 -9.97
C GLU A 80 -9.17 6.01 -10.35
N SER A 81 -8.24 6.84 -10.84
CA SER A 81 -6.90 6.46 -11.26
C SER A 81 -5.99 6.05 -10.09
N GLN A 82 -4.90 5.35 -10.43
CA GLN A 82 -3.90 4.92 -9.45
C GLN A 82 -3.26 6.11 -8.72
N ILE A 83 -3.03 7.21 -9.43
CA ILE A 83 -2.44 8.43 -8.85
C ILE A 83 -3.40 9.06 -7.82
N GLN A 84 -4.68 9.16 -8.14
CA GLN A 84 -5.68 9.71 -7.23
C GLN A 84 -5.81 8.88 -5.94
N VAL A 85 -5.80 7.55 -6.06
CA VAL A 85 -5.80 6.64 -4.90
C VAL A 85 -4.56 6.89 -4.02
N TYR A 86 -3.38 6.99 -4.65
CA TYR A 86 -2.13 7.21 -3.94
C TYR A 86 -2.07 8.56 -3.23
N GLU A 87 -2.35 9.66 -3.93
CA GLU A 87 -2.29 11.03 -3.38
C GLU A 87 -3.29 11.23 -2.22
N THR A 88 -4.50 10.68 -2.37
CA THR A 88 -5.59 10.87 -1.41
C THR A 88 -5.37 10.06 -0.13
N ALA A 89 -5.10 8.75 -0.27
CA ALA A 89 -5.08 7.82 0.87
C ALA A 89 -3.67 7.49 1.37
N VAL A 90 -2.66 7.47 0.50
CA VAL A 90 -1.36 6.85 0.81
C VAL A 90 -0.25 7.88 1.05
N MET A 91 -0.13 8.92 0.22
CA MET A 91 0.98 9.89 0.23
C MET A 91 1.22 10.48 1.62
N LYS A 92 0.15 10.85 2.33
CA LYS A 92 0.23 11.39 3.71
C LYS A 92 0.75 10.37 4.71
N ILE A 93 0.43 9.09 4.54
CA ILE A 93 0.87 8.02 5.43
C ILE A 93 2.34 7.71 5.17
N VAL A 94 2.77 7.59 3.89
CA VAL A 94 4.19 7.43 3.51
C VAL A 94 5.04 8.56 4.07
N GLY A 95 4.56 9.80 4.05
CA GLY A 95 5.24 10.94 4.66
C GLY A 95 5.51 10.82 6.17
N LYS A 96 4.81 9.94 6.90
CA LYS A 96 5.07 9.72 8.33
C LYS A 96 6.36 8.94 8.60
N ILE A 97 6.90 8.23 7.61
CA ILE A 97 8.18 7.50 7.72
C ILE A 97 9.30 8.48 8.10
N PHE A 98 9.34 9.66 7.47
CA PHE A 98 10.30 10.73 7.77
C PHE A 98 10.14 11.34 9.17
N LYS A 99 9.01 11.08 9.84
CA LYS A 99 8.78 11.46 11.23
C LYS A 99 9.11 10.33 12.22
N GLY A 100 9.69 9.23 11.74
CA GLY A 100 10.07 8.07 12.54
C GLY A 100 8.92 7.09 12.84
N TYR A 101 7.81 7.15 12.12
CA TYR A 101 6.70 6.22 12.32
C TYR A 101 6.79 4.99 11.41
N ASN A 102 6.44 3.83 11.97
CA ASN A 102 6.20 2.62 11.18
C ASN A 102 4.89 2.76 10.40
N VAL A 103 4.96 2.49 9.10
CA VAL A 103 3.81 2.55 8.18
C VAL A 103 3.58 1.18 7.58
N THR A 104 2.32 0.77 7.47
CA THR A 104 1.94 -0.50 6.84
C THR A 104 0.68 -0.28 6.03
N ILE A 105 0.70 -0.77 4.79
CA ILE A 105 -0.42 -0.70 3.87
C ILE A 105 -0.75 -2.14 3.48
N LEU A 106 -1.98 -2.56 3.76
CA LEU A 106 -2.47 -3.88 3.40
C LEU A 106 -3.63 -3.72 2.43
N VAL A 107 -3.65 -4.56 1.40
CA VAL A 107 -4.73 -4.58 0.42
C VAL A 107 -5.46 -5.91 0.53
N TYR A 108 -6.76 -5.84 0.77
CA TYR A 108 -7.61 -6.99 1.02
C TYR A 108 -8.78 -7.04 0.02
N GLY A 109 -9.27 -8.24 -0.27
CA GLY A 109 -10.39 -8.47 -1.18
C GLY A 109 -10.34 -9.83 -1.86
N GLN A 110 -11.43 -10.20 -2.54
CA GLN A 110 -11.52 -11.48 -3.27
C GLN A 110 -10.52 -11.60 -4.42
N THR A 111 -10.29 -12.82 -4.92
CA THR A 111 -9.52 -13.03 -6.15
C THR A 111 -10.16 -12.24 -7.31
N GLY A 112 -9.34 -11.56 -8.11
CA GLY A 112 -9.82 -10.70 -9.19
C GLY A 112 -10.34 -9.32 -8.74
N SER A 113 -10.31 -8.95 -7.45
CA SER A 113 -10.78 -7.64 -6.98
C SER A 113 -9.83 -6.46 -7.27
N GLY A 114 -8.67 -6.70 -7.89
CA GLY A 114 -7.69 -5.65 -8.20
C GLY A 114 -6.65 -5.38 -7.10
N LYS A 115 -6.39 -6.34 -6.19
CA LYS A 115 -5.33 -6.21 -5.15
C LYS A 115 -3.94 -5.96 -5.75
N THR A 116 -3.51 -6.85 -6.63
CA THR A 116 -2.21 -6.79 -7.33
C THR A 116 -2.08 -5.53 -8.18
N PHE A 117 -3.17 -5.14 -8.85
CA PHE A 117 -3.25 -3.90 -9.62
C PHE A 117 -3.07 -2.66 -8.73
N SER A 118 -3.76 -2.60 -7.59
CA SER A 118 -3.65 -1.47 -6.66
C SER A 118 -2.24 -1.33 -6.07
N MET A 119 -1.61 -2.45 -5.69
CA MET A 119 -0.24 -2.42 -5.18
C MET A 119 0.81 -2.14 -6.28
N GLY A 120 0.52 -2.50 -7.53
CA GLY A 120 1.44 -2.31 -8.65
C GLY A 120 2.51 -3.39 -8.76
N THR A 121 2.21 -4.63 -8.34
CA THR A 121 3.14 -5.78 -8.43
C THR A 121 2.99 -6.61 -9.70
N ALA A 122 1.97 -6.34 -10.53
CA ALA A 122 1.72 -7.08 -11.77
C ALA A 122 2.64 -6.65 -12.93
N ASP A 123 2.87 -5.34 -13.07
CA ASP A 123 3.69 -4.78 -14.16
C ASP A 123 5.15 -4.64 -13.72
N MET A 124 5.90 -5.73 -13.84
CA MET A 124 7.37 -5.75 -13.70
C MET A 124 8.09 -5.32 -15.00
N VAL A 125 7.35 -4.99 -16.07
CA VAL A 125 7.87 -4.94 -17.46
C VAL A 125 8.36 -3.55 -17.90
N SER A 126 8.11 -2.47 -17.15
CA SER A 126 8.59 -1.11 -17.50
C SER A 126 9.76 -0.66 -16.62
N THR A 127 10.79 -1.48 -16.46
CA THR A 127 11.97 -1.20 -15.62
C THR A 127 13.06 -0.38 -16.32
N THR A 128 12.85 0.09 -17.55
CA THR A 128 13.87 0.82 -18.32
C THR A 128 13.66 2.32 -18.40
N SER A 129 12.57 2.86 -17.85
CA SER A 129 12.34 4.31 -17.76
C SER A 129 11.95 4.70 -16.34
N ALA A 130 12.63 5.70 -15.79
CA ALA A 130 12.32 6.32 -14.48
C ALA A 130 10.94 7.03 -14.45
N VAL A 131 10.12 6.85 -15.48
CA VAL A 131 8.83 7.48 -15.69
C VAL A 131 7.75 6.54 -15.18
N LEU A 132 7.01 7.00 -14.17
CA LEU A 132 5.81 6.29 -13.71
C LEU A 132 4.74 6.36 -14.81
N SER A 133 4.11 5.22 -15.09
CA SER A 133 2.94 5.18 -15.96
C SER A 133 1.67 5.52 -15.17
N ASP A 134 0.57 5.79 -15.87
CA ASP A 134 -0.73 5.98 -15.22
C ASP A 134 -1.17 4.75 -14.44
N ASN A 135 -0.73 3.56 -14.87
CA ASN A 135 -1.01 2.29 -14.22
C ASN A 135 -0.08 1.97 -13.05
N SER A 136 0.97 2.77 -12.82
CA SER A 136 1.88 2.58 -11.69
C SER A 136 1.13 2.56 -10.37
N GLY A 137 1.29 1.48 -9.61
CA GLY A 137 0.57 1.27 -8.36
C GLY A 137 1.22 1.93 -7.14
N ILE A 138 0.70 1.59 -5.97
CA ILE A 138 1.09 2.20 -4.69
C ILE A 138 2.59 2.05 -4.41
N ILE A 139 3.18 0.86 -4.62
CA ILE A 139 4.58 0.61 -4.27
C ILE A 139 5.51 1.51 -5.11
N GLN A 140 5.31 1.54 -6.42
CA GLN A 140 6.16 2.30 -7.35
C GLN A 140 6.13 3.80 -7.03
N ARG A 141 4.94 4.34 -6.74
CA ARG A 141 4.76 5.74 -6.34
C ARG A 141 5.38 6.03 -4.97
N ALA A 142 5.18 5.16 -4.00
CA ALA A 142 5.75 5.31 -2.66
C ALA A 142 7.28 5.32 -2.68
N VAL A 143 7.90 4.45 -3.48
CA VAL A 143 9.36 4.40 -3.65
C VAL A 143 9.87 5.69 -4.29
N LYS A 144 9.23 6.16 -5.37
CA LYS A 144 9.61 7.43 -6.01
C LYS A 144 9.53 8.61 -5.03
N ASP A 145 8.42 8.74 -4.31
CA ASP A 145 8.23 9.82 -3.33
C ASP A 145 9.22 9.75 -2.17
N LEU A 146 9.58 8.54 -1.74
CA LEU A 146 10.57 8.33 -0.69
C LEU A 146 11.93 8.88 -1.13
N PHE A 147 12.42 8.49 -2.30
CA PHE A 147 13.69 8.98 -2.82
C PHE A 147 13.66 10.48 -3.09
N HIS A 148 12.58 11.00 -3.67
CA HIS A 148 12.43 12.45 -3.89
C HIS A 148 12.57 13.26 -2.59
N LYS A 149 11.91 12.82 -1.51
CA LYS A 149 11.99 13.49 -0.21
C LYS A 149 13.35 13.35 0.48
N MET A 150 14.07 12.27 0.20
CA MET A 150 15.43 12.12 0.70
C MET A 150 16.39 13.09 0.01
N ASP A 151 16.20 13.32 -1.28
CA ASP A 151 17.01 14.28 -2.05
C ASP A 151 16.72 15.74 -1.63
N GLU A 152 15.49 16.04 -1.19
CA GLU A 152 15.11 17.37 -0.68
C GLU A 152 15.78 17.74 0.65
N ASP A 153 16.09 16.76 1.51
CA ASP A 153 16.67 17.01 2.84
C ASP A 153 18.12 16.48 2.95
N ALA A 154 19.04 17.26 2.38
CA ALA A 154 20.48 16.98 2.43
C ALA A 154 21.09 16.97 3.85
N SER A 155 20.33 17.37 4.88
CA SER A 155 20.81 17.38 6.27
C SER A 155 20.71 16.00 6.93
N LEU A 156 19.95 15.07 6.35
CA LEU A 156 19.69 13.74 6.88
C LEU A 156 20.47 12.67 6.11
N THR A 157 21.01 11.70 6.85
CA THR A 157 21.55 10.47 6.28
C THR A 157 20.52 9.36 6.44
N PHE A 158 20.22 8.66 5.34
CA PHE A 158 19.21 7.62 5.28
C PHE A 158 19.86 6.27 4.97
N ASP A 159 19.57 5.27 5.80
CA ASP A 159 19.87 3.87 5.51
C ASP A 159 18.56 3.14 5.14
N ILE A 160 18.45 2.68 3.89
CA ILE A 160 17.28 1.94 3.38
C ILE A 160 17.63 0.48 3.17
N ASN A 161 16.81 -0.40 3.75
CA ASN A 161 16.82 -1.82 3.45
C ASN A 161 15.45 -2.23 2.88
N VAL A 162 15.45 -3.12 1.89
CA VAL A 162 14.24 -3.64 1.25
C VAL A 162 14.26 -5.16 1.32
N SER A 163 13.14 -5.74 1.73
CA SER A 163 12.86 -7.18 1.69
C SER A 163 11.57 -7.40 0.92
N PHE A 164 11.47 -8.50 0.15
CA PHE A 164 10.24 -8.86 -0.54
C PHE A 164 9.92 -10.33 -0.28
N LEU A 165 8.87 -10.56 0.51
CA LEU A 165 8.50 -11.88 1.02
C LEU A 165 7.13 -12.29 0.50
N GLU A 166 6.94 -13.59 0.27
CA GLU A 166 5.65 -14.20 -0.03
C GLU A 166 5.27 -15.21 1.04
N LEU A 167 4.02 -15.15 1.50
CA LEU A 167 3.42 -16.18 2.35
C LEU A 167 2.54 -17.07 1.47
N TYR A 168 2.97 -18.31 1.26
CA TYR A 168 2.28 -19.30 0.44
C TYR A 168 2.14 -20.62 1.19
N MET A 169 0.90 -21.10 1.35
CA MET A 169 0.59 -22.34 2.11
C MET A 169 1.29 -22.40 3.48
N GLU A 170 1.15 -21.33 4.27
CA GLU A 170 1.76 -21.19 5.61
C GLU A 170 3.29 -21.18 5.65
N LYS A 171 3.96 -21.15 4.48
CA LYS A 171 5.41 -21.05 4.35
C LYS A 171 5.82 -19.67 3.86
N VAL A 172 6.94 -19.16 4.35
CA VAL A 172 7.49 -17.86 3.96
C VAL A 172 8.64 -18.05 2.97
N TYR A 173 8.59 -17.33 1.86
CA TYR A 173 9.61 -17.37 0.80
C TYR A 173 10.19 -15.98 0.55
N ASP A 174 11.52 -15.90 0.39
CA ASP A 174 12.19 -14.68 -0.04
C ASP A 174 12.18 -14.57 -1.58
N LEU A 175 11.46 -13.57 -2.10
CA LEU A 175 11.32 -13.32 -3.53
C LEU A 175 12.57 -12.70 -4.16
N LEU A 176 13.50 -12.17 -3.35
CA LEU A 176 14.78 -11.62 -3.82
C LEU A 176 15.92 -12.64 -3.73
N SER A 177 15.70 -13.79 -3.09
CA SER A 177 16.69 -14.87 -3.03
C SER A 177 16.95 -15.46 -4.41
N LYS A 178 18.21 -15.84 -4.67
CA LYS A 178 18.61 -16.61 -5.87
C LYS A 178 17.98 -18.00 -5.87
N SER A 179 17.70 -18.53 -4.68
CA SER A 179 17.06 -19.83 -4.45
C SER A 179 15.60 -19.63 -4.07
N ARG A 180 14.70 -19.58 -5.06
CA ARG A 180 13.25 -19.36 -4.84
C ARG A 180 12.53 -20.47 -4.04
N ASN A 181 13.21 -21.57 -3.74
CA ASN A 181 12.67 -22.71 -3.00
C ASN A 181 13.11 -22.74 -1.53
N GLU A 182 13.93 -21.79 -1.07
CA GLU A 182 14.36 -21.74 0.32
C GLU A 182 13.28 -21.07 1.19
N GLU A 183 12.75 -21.86 2.11
CA GLU A 183 11.82 -21.41 3.14
C GLU A 183 12.57 -20.61 4.21
N VAL A 184 11.94 -19.53 4.68
CA VAL A 184 12.50 -18.64 5.71
C VAL A 184 11.80 -18.89 7.04
N ASP A 185 12.57 -19.16 8.08
CA ASP A 185 12.05 -19.29 9.44
C ASP A 185 11.69 -17.93 10.04
N ILE A 186 10.52 -17.86 10.69
CA ILE A 186 10.11 -16.71 11.50
C ILE A 186 10.77 -16.83 12.88
N ARG A 187 11.41 -15.76 13.34
CA ARG A 187 12.03 -15.67 14.67
C ARG A 187 11.55 -14.41 15.37
N GLU A 188 11.31 -14.52 16.67
CA GLU A 188 10.94 -13.38 17.52
C GLU A 188 12.18 -12.90 18.28
N ASP A 189 12.45 -11.60 18.26
CA ASP A 189 13.51 -10.98 19.05
C ASP A 189 12.94 -10.58 20.42
N PRO A 190 13.47 -11.09 21.54
CA PRO A 190 12.99 -10.76 22.88
C PRO A 190 12.94 -9.27 23.22
N LYS A 191 13.70 -8.43 22.50
CA LYS A 191 13.78 -6.98 22.74
C LYS A 191 12.92 -6.15 21.79
N ASN A 192 12.63 -6.64 20.59
CA ASN A 192 12.02 -5.84 19.52
C ASN A 192 10.71 -6.43 18.96
N GLY A 193 10.32 -7.63 19.42
CA GLY A 193 9.25 -8.43 18.82
C GLY A 193 9.80 -9.25 17.67
#